data_AF-A0A9Y3SC49-F1
#
_entry.id   AF-A0A9Y3SC49-F1
#
_cell.length_a   1.000
_cell.length_b   1.000
_cell.length_c   1.000
_cell.angle_alpha   90.00
_cell.angle_beta   90.00
_cell.angle_gamma   90.00
#
_symmetry.space_group_name_H-M   'P 1'
#
loop_
_entity.id
_entity.type
_entity.pdbx_description
1 polymer ?
#
loop_
_entity_poly.entity_id
_entity_poly.type
_entity_poly.pdbx_seq_one_letter_code
_entity_poly.pdbx_strand_id
1 'polypeptide(L)'
;MCAFCRSVAQNITSGAWNYTLTIEAYTDAGRTQLVEWNNELQLNEKIWMVLKTDGLDGSMVSVVTDSCWATDKASPTSSPRHDLIINGCANPADPTVQMEENGLATSTYFSFNMFRFTGGSSDIFLHCQLHLCPKQGNNCIP
;
A
#
# COMPACT_ATOMS: atom_id res chain seq x y z
N MET A 1 -58.23 -6.44 -16.53
CA MET A 1 -57.53 -7.74 -16.49
C MET A 1 -56.07 -7.46 -16.20
N CYS A 2 -55.51 -7.97 -15.10
CA CYS A 2 -54.22 -7.54 -14.55
C CYS A 2 -53.02 -8.11 -15.33
N ALA A 3 -51.96 -7.30 -15.46
CA ALA A 3 -50.67 -7.74 -15.97
C ALA A 3 -49.84 -8.36 -14.82
N PHE A 4 -49.30 -9.55 -15.03
CA PHE A 4 -48.40 -10.20 -14.08
C PHE A 4 -46.97 -9.68 -14.30
N CYS A 5 -46.37 -9.07 -13.27
CA CYS A 5 -44.95 -8.80 -13.24
C CYS A 5 -44.23 -10.03 -12.63
N ARG A 6 -43.30 -10.64 -13.36
CA ARG A 6 -42.49 -11.76 -12.87
C ARG A 6 -41.05 -11.28 -12.68
N SER A 7 -40.53 -11.46 -11.48
CA SER A 7 -39.11 -11.25 -11.16
C SER A 7 -38.31 -12.49 -11.54
N VAL A 8 -37.16 -12.30 -12.19
CA VAL A 8 -36.20 -13.37 -12.48
C VAL A 8 -35.04 -13.23 -11.50
N ALA A 9 -34.80 -14.25 -10.68
CA ALA A 9 -33.61 -14.34 -9.85
C ALA A 9 -32.52 -15.08 -10.62
N GLN A 10 -31.35 -14.46 -10.79
CA GLN A 10 -30.15 -15.11 -11.30
C GLN A 10 -29.17 -15.36 -10.17
N ASN A 11 -28.59 -16.57 -10.14
CA ASN A 11 -27.45 -16.86 -9.28
C ASN A 11 -26.18 -16.34 -9.95
N ILE A 12 -25.64 -15.25 -9.42
CA ILE A 12 -24.34 -14.71 -9.83
C ILE A 12 -23.29 -15.26 -8.88
N THR A 13 -22.40 -16.11 -9.39
CA THR A 13 -21.20 -16.58 -8.67
C THR A 13 -20.01 -15.74 -9.07
N SER A 14 -19.50 -14.92 -8.14
CA SER A 14 -18.20 -14.26 -8.27
C SER A 14 -17.13 -15.18 -7.68
N GLY A 15 -16.07 -15.48 -8.44
CA GLY A 15 -14.92 -16.25 -7.96
C GLY A 15 -14.02 -15.43 -7.03
N ALA A 16 -13.18 -16.10 -6.26
CA ALA A 16 -12.14 -15.43 -5.46
C ALA A 16 -11.11 -14.76 -6.39
N TRP A 17 -10.73 -13.52 -6.07
CA TRP A 17 -9.66 -12.81 -6.77
C TRP A 17 -8.32 -13.33 -6.29
N ASN A 18 -7.53 -13.88 -7.21
CA ASN A 18 -6.14 -14.26 -6.94
C ASN A 18 -5.24 -13.12 -7.40
N TYR A 19 -4.49 -12.53 -6.48
CA TYR A 19 -3.55 -11.47 -6.80
C TYR A 19 -2.28 -11.61 -5.96
N THR A 20 -1.19 -11.10 -6.50
CA THR A 20 0.12 -11.06 -5.83
C THR A 20 0.46 -9.62 -5.51
N LEU A 21 0.70 -9.31 -4.25
CA LEU A 21 1.20 -8.00 -3.82
C LEU A 21 2.72 -8.01 -3.79
N THR A 22 3.34 -7.03 -4.43
CA THR A 22 4.77 -6.80 -4.40
C THR A 22 5.03 -5.41 -3.80
N ILE A 23 5.95 -5.36 -2.83
CA ILE A 23 6.42 -4.12 -2.20
C ILE A 23 7.86 -3.91 -2.66
N GLU A 24 8.12 -2.80 -3.33
CA GLU A 24 9.43 -2.43 -3.87
C GLU A 24 9.83 -1.06 -3.35
N ALA A 25 11.13 -0.88 -3.10
CA ALA A 25 11.72 0.36 -2.66
C ALA A 25 12.75 0.83 -3.70
N TYR A 26 12.83 2.13 -3.93
CA TYR A 26 13.70 2.74 -4.93
C TYR A 26 14.47 3.94 -4.37
N THR A 27 15.69 4.16 -4.85
CA THR A 27 16.55 5.29 -4.44
C THR A 27 16.35 6.54 -5.30
N ASP A 28 15.56 6.46 -6.37
CA ASP A 28 15.31 7.56 -7.30
C ASP A 28 13.82 7.82 -7.51
N ALA A 29 13.46 9.09 -7.76
CA ALA A 29 12.08 9.50 -8.03
C ALA A 29 11.50 8.87 -9.32
N GLY A 30 12.37 8.49 -10.25
CA GLY A 30 12.00 7.76 -11.46
C GLY A 30 11.58 6.31 -11.20
N ARG A 31 11.82 5.77 -9.99
CA ARG A 31 11.58 4.37 -9.61
C ARG A 31 12.28 3.41 -10.58
N THR A 32 13.56 3.68 -10.86
CA THR A 32 14.39 2.92 -11.79
C THR A 32 15.50 2.14 -11.09
N GLN A 33 15.97 2.63 -9.94
CA GLN A 33 17.03 2.05 -9.13
C GLN A 33 16.42 1.36 -7.91
N LEU A 34 16.26 0.04 -8.00
CA LEU A 34 15.72 -0.77 -6.92
C LEU A 34 16.70 -0.82 -5.74
N VAL A 35 16.16 -0.74 -4.52
CA VAL A 35 16.92 -1.03 -3.31
C VAL A 35 17.19 -2.53 -3.25
N GLU A 36 18.45 -2.91 -3.39
CA GLU A 36 18.89 -4.30 -3.24
C GLU A 36 19.28 -4.61 -1.78
N TRP A 37 19.34 -5.90 -1.45
CA TRP A 37 19.68 -6.41 -0.11
C TRP A 37 21.01 -5.91 0.46
N ASN A 38 21.92 -5.43 -0.40
CA ASN A 38 23.28 -5.02 -0.03
C ASN A 38 23.45 -3.49 -0.07
N ASN A 39 22.40 -2.74 -0.38
CA ASN A 39 22.51 -1.29 -0.48
C ASN A 39 22.59 -0.68 0.93
N GLU A 40 23.72 -0.06 1.24
CA GLU A 40 23.88 0.78 2.42
C GLU A 40 23.15 2.12 2.21
N LEU A 41 21.87 2.14 2.55
CA LEU A 41 21.05 3.35 2.48
C LEU A 41 21.52 4.35 3.53
N GLN A 42 21.68 5.61 3.12
CA GLN A 42 22.10 6.66 4.03
C GLN A 42 20.92 7.16 4.86
N LEU A 43 21.17 7.55 6.11
CA LEU A 43 20.16 8.23 6.90
C LEU A 43 19.74 9.52 6.18
N ASN A 44 18.46 9.84 6.28
CA ASN A 44 17.83 11.00 5.65
C ASN A 44 17.84 10.95 4.09
N GLU A 45 18.23 9.84 3.48
CA GLU A 45 18.05 9.59 2.05
C GLU A 45 16.57 9.31 1.74
N LYS A 46 16.02 9.94 0.71
CA LYS A 46 14.61 9.76 0.34
C LYS A 46 14.42 8.44 -0.40
N ILE A 47 13.54 7.59 0.11
CA ILE A 47 13.16 6.30 -0.47
C ILE A 47 11.78 6.40 -1.08
N TRP A 48 11.64 5.86 -2.30
CA TRP A 48 10.39 5.82 -3.05
C TRP A 48 9.81 4.41 -3.01
N MET A 49 8.63 4.27 -2.43
CA MET A 49 7.96 2.99 -2.25
C MET A 49 6.91 2.78 -3.34
N VAL A 50 6.86 1.55 -3.83
CA VAL A 50 5.85 1.08 -4.78
C VAL A 50 5.21 -0.17 -4.22
N LEU A 51 3.91 -0.10 -3.97
CA LEU A 51 3.09 -1.28 -3.68
C LEU A 51 2.25 -1.54 -4.90
N LYS A 52 2.42 -2.69 -5.54
CA LYS A 52 1.70 -3.02 -6.77
C LYS A 52 1.15 -4.44 -6.70
N THR A 53 -0.03 -4.63 -7.27
CA THR A 53 -0.62 -5.96 -7.39
C THR A 53 -0.63 -6.45 -8.82
N ASP A 54 -0.31 -7.72 -9.02
CA ASP A 54 -0.53 -8.44 -10.28
C ASP A 54 -1.75 -9.37 -10.19
N GLY A 55 -2.51 -9.50 -11.28
CA GLY A 55 -3.72 -10.33 -11.36
C GLY A 55 -5.06 -9.63 -11.06
N LEU A 56 -5.06 -8.33 -10.74
CA LEU A 56 -6.29 -7.55 -10.56
C LEU A 56 -6.69 -6.78 -11.83
N ASP A 57 -7.99 -6.64 -12.05
CA ASP A 57 -8.53 -5.76 -13.09
C ASP A 57 -8.64 -4.34 -12.54
N GLY A 58 -7.67 -3.49 -12.88
CA GLY A 58 -7.63 -2.08 -12.47
C GLY A 58 -8.80 -1.23 -12.97
N SER A 59 -9.63 -1.71 -13.89
CA SER A 59 -10.89 -1.05 -14.26
C SER A 59 -12.02 -1.33 -13.26
N MET A 60 -11.96 -2.45 -12.54
CA MET A 60 -12.98 -2.88 -11.59
C MET A 60 -12.61 -2.57 -10.13
N VAL A 61 -11.32 -2.60 -9.80
CA VAL A 61 -10.82 -2.50 -8.43
C VAL A 61 -9.60 -1.59 -8.33
N SER A 62 -9.51 -0.84 -7.24
CA SER A 62 -8.31 -0.14 -6.79
C SER A 62 -7.74 -0.82 -5.56
N VAL A 63 -6.45 -0.62 -5.31
CA VAL A 63 -5.81 -0.97 -4.05
C VAL A 63 -5.70 0.29 -3.21
N VAL A 64 -6.18 0.20 -1.96
CA VAL A 64 -6.07 1.27 -0.98
C VAL A 64 -5.15 0.80 0.14
N THR A 65 -4.09 1.55 0.37
CA THR A 65 -3.20 1.33 1.51
C THR A 65 -3.79 2.04 2.72
N ASP A 66 -4.14 1.32 3.77
CA ASP A 66 -4.73 1.87 4.99
C ASP A 66 -3.65 2.38 5.95
N SER A 67 -2.61 1.56 6.13
CA SER A 67 -1.48 1.93 6.98
C SER A 67 -0.21 1.24 6.53
N CYS A 68 0.91 1.90 6.77
CA CYS A 68 2.23 1.34 6.61
C CYS A 68 3.08 1.79 7.78
N TRP A 69 3.88 0.89 8.33
CA TRP A 69 4.73 1.17 9.46
C TRP A 69 6.01 0.34 9.37
N ALA A 70 7.00 0.77 10.13
CA ALA A 70 8.29 0.14 10.21
C ALA A 70 8.56 -0.37 11.62
N THR A 71 9.32 -1.46 11.72
CA THR A 71 9.82 -2.03 12.97
C THR A 71 11.31 -2.37 12.85
N ASP A 72 12.00 -2.52 13.99
CA ASP A 72 13.41 -2.94 14.04
C ASP A 72 13.60 -4.47 14.02
N LYS A 73 12.49 -5.21 13.92
CA LYS A 73 12.43 -6.68 13.83
C LYS A 73 11.42 -7.11 12.78
N ALA A 74 11.58 -8.31 12.25
CA ALA A 74 10.71 -8.86 11.22
C ALA A 74 9.24 -9.02 11.63
N SER A 75 8.92 -8.98 12.92
CA SER A 75 7.53 -9.10 13.38
C SER A 75 6.77 -7.79 13.17
N PRO A 76 5.60 -7.79 12.51
CA PRO A 76 4.81 -6.57 12.32
C PRO A 76 4.27 -5.95 13.61
N THR A 77 4.24 -6.72 14.70
CA THR A 77 3.72 -6.29 16.01
C THR A 77 4.83 -5.97 17.02
N SER A 78 6.11 -6.00 16.60
CA SER A 78 7.20 -5.67 17.51
C SER A 78 7.30 -4.17 17.81
N SER A 79 7.94 -3.85 18.92
CA SER A 79 8.33 -2.50 19.29
C SER A 79 9.86 -2.38 19.23
N PRO A 80 10.41 -1.23 18.82
CA PRO A 80 9.74 0.01 18.40
C PRO A 80 9.00 -0.07 17.06
N ARG A 81 7.97 0.78 16.90
CA ARG A 81 7.17 0.95 15.67
C ARG A 81 7.18 2.43 15.27
N HIS A 82 7.37 2.71 13.99
CA HIS A 82 7.24 4.05 13.40
C HIS A 82 6.19 4.01 12.29
N ASP A 83 5.10 4.78 12.46
CA ASP A 83 4.03 4.84 11.47
C ASP A 83 4.42 5.79 10.33
N LEU A 84 4.31 5.30 9.10
CA LEU A 84 4.57 6.07 7.88
C LEU A 84 3.25 6.55 7.27
N ILE A 85 2.30 5.63 7.10
CA ILE A 85 0.96 5.90 6.56
C ILE A 85 -0.09 5.58 7.62
N ILE A 86 -1.04 6.49 7.84
CA ILE A 86 -2.12 6.38 8.82
C ILE A 86 -3.44 6.73 8.12
N ASN A 87 -4.39 5.80 8.12
CA ASN A 87 -5.71 5.96 7.48
C ASN A 87 -5.59 6.43 6.01
N GLY A 88 -4.66 5.85 5.26
CA GLY A 88 -4.41 6.16 3.86
C GLY A 88 -3.64 7.45 3.57
N CYS A 89 -3.27 8.21 4.60
CA CYS A 89 -2.56 9.48 4.49
C CYS A 89 -1.16 9.40 5.10
N ALA A 90 -0.26 10.27 4.64
CA ALA A 90 1.07 10.41 5.26
C ALA A 90 0.95 10.78 6.75
N ASN A 91 1.81 10.21 7.58
CA ASN A 91 1.83 10.50 9.02
C ASN A 91 2.17 11.99 9.25
N PRO A 92 1.27 12.80 9.84
CA PRO A 92 1.49 14.23 10.05
C PRO A 92 2.63 14.54 11.03
N ALA A 93 3.05 13.56 11.85
CA ALA A 93 4.18 13.71 12.75
C ALA A 93 5.55 13.56 12.05
N ASP A 94 5.58 12.98 10.84
CA ASP A 94 6.79 12.81 10.05
C ASP A 94 6.70 13.60 8.73
N PRO A 95 7.30 14.79 8.65
CA PRO A 95 7.20 15.66 7.48
C PRO A 95 7.96 15.12 6.26
N THR A 96 8.74 14.05 6.41
CA THR A 96 9.47 13.42 5.31
C THR A 96 8.58 12.47 4.51
N VAL A 97 7.47 12.02 5.10
CA VAL A 97 6.54 11.10 4.45
C VAL A 97 5.62 11.85 3.50
N GLN A 98 5.50 11.36 2.27
CA GLN A 98 4.62 11.88 1.26
C GLN A 98 3.83 10.74 0.63
N MET A 99 2.51 10.92 0.51
CA MET A 99 1.65 10.02 -0.25
C MET A 99 1.44 10.63 -1.64
N GLU A 100 1.95 9.99 -2.69
CA GLU A 100 1.76 10.50 -4.06
C GLU A 100 0.49 9.95 -4.71
N GLU A 101 0.17 8.67 -4.48
CA GLU A 101 -1.00 8.04 -5.07
C GLU A 101 -1.54 6.91 -4.19
N ASN A 102 -2.81 6.95 -3.83
CA ASN A 102 -3.50 5.89 -3.10
C ASN A 102 -4.93 5.73 -3.62
N GLY A 103 -5.36 4.51 -3.91
CA GLY A 103 -6.75 4.22 -4.29
C GLY A 103 -7.17 4.59 -5.72
N LEU A 104 -6.26 5.09 -6.57
CA LEU A 104 -6.55 5.37 -7.99
C LEU A 104 -6.40 4.15 -8.90
N ALA A 105 -5.39 3.33 -8.62
CA ALA A 105 -5.02 2.18 -9.42
C ALA A 105 -4.85 0.93 -8.54
N THR A 106 -4.35 -0.14 -9.13
CA THR A 106 -3.89 -1.35 -8.43
C THR A 106 -2.47 -1.20 -7.89
N SER A 107 -2.02 0.06 -7.74
CA SER A 107 -0.74 0.45 -7.18
C SER A 107 -0.90 1.63 -6.22
N THR A 108 -0.01 1.69 -5.24
CA THR A 108 0.14 2.81 -4.30
C THR A 108 1.58 3.29 -4.34
N TYR A 109 1.75 4.61 -4.30
CA TYR A 109 3.03 5.29 -4.30
C TYR A 109 3.11 6.20 -3.07
N PHE A 110 4.14 5.99 -2.26
CA PHE A 110 4.50 6.89 -1.18
C PHE A 110 6.02 6.98 -1.08
N SER A 111 6.52 8.00 -0.40
CA SER A 111 7.94 8.15 -0.12
C SER A 111 8.19 8.61 1.31
N PHE A 112 9.37 8.35 1.83
CA PHE A 112 9.80 8.78 3.17
C PHE A 112 11.33 8.90 3.20
N ASN A 113 11.88 9.60 4.20
CA ASN A 113 13.33 9.61 4.38
C ASN A 113 13.78 8.46 5.29
N MET A 114 14.84 7.78 4.89
CA MET A 114 15.43 6.70 5.64
C MET A 114 15.84 7.16 7.04
N PHE A 115 15.61 6.29 8.02
CA PHE A 115 15.87 6.57 9.43
C PHE A 115 16.49 5.32 10.08
N ARG A 116 16.67 5.36 11.40
CA ARG A 116 17.02 4.17 12.18
C ARG A 116 16.37 4.24 13.55
N PHE A 117 16.09 3.09 14.14
CA PHE A 117 15.64 3.04 15.53
C PHE A 117 16.82 3.21 16.48
N THR A 118 16.62 3.96 17.58
CA THR A 118 17.63 4.12 18.63
C THR A 118 17.67 2.88 19.52
N GLY A 119 18.86 2.30 19.69
CA GLY A 119 19.07 1.16 20.61
C GLY A 119 18.61 -0.21 20.07
N GLY A 120 18.23 -0.30 18.79
CA GLY A 120 17.85 -1.52 18.09
C GLY A 120 18.86 -1.96 17.02
N SER A 121 18.46 -2.90 16.15
CA SER A 121 19.22 -3.26 14.95
C SER A 121 19.32 -2.07 13.98
N SER A 122 20.31 -2.11 13.07
CA SER A 122 20.35 -1.23 11.90
C SER A 122 19.26 -1.55 10.87
N ASP A 123 18.69 -2.75 10.94
CA ASP A 123 17.70 -3.22 9.98
C ASP A 123 16.33 -2.59 10.23
N ILE A 124 15.63 -2.29 9.13
CA ILE A 124 14.25 -1.81 9.16
C ILE A 124 13.38 -2.77 8.36
N PHE A 125 12.27 -3.18 8.97
CA PHE A 125 11.27 -4.05 8.35
C PHE A 125 10.00 -3.23 8.10
N LEU A 126 9.56 -3.19 6.85
CA LEU A 126 8.35 -2.48 6.42
C LEU A 126 7.15 -3.42 6.40
N HIS A 127 6.03 -2.93 6.91
CA HIS A 127 4.76 -3.64 6.97
C HIS A 127 3.66 -2.71 6.49
N CYS A 128 2.70 -3.25 5.74
CA CYS A 128 1.55 -2.48 5.26
C CYS A 128 0.27 -3.30 5.38
N GLN A 129 -0.82 -2.59 5.68
CA GLN A 129 -2.18 -3.09 5.63
C GLN A 129 -2.91 -2.42 4.48
N LEU A 130 -3.57 -3.23 3.65
CA LEU A 130 -4.25 -2.79 2.44
C LEU A 130 -5.60 -3.46 2.31
N HIS A 131 -6.50 -2.84 1.54
CA HIS A 131 -7.74 -3.45 1.10
C HIS A 131 -8.01 -3.19 -0.39
N LEU A 132 -8.86 -4.04 -0.97
CA LEU A 132 -9.36 -3.88 -2.32
C LEU A 132 -10.62 -3.03 -2.30
N CYS A 133 -10.65 -1.96 -3.09
CA CYS A 133 -11.79 -1.07 -3.24
C CYS A 133 -12.44 -1.23 -4.62
N PRO A 134 -13.66 -1.77 -4.73
CA PRO A 134 -14.38 -1.81 -5.99
C PRO A 134 -14.69 -0.39 -6.49
N LYS A 135 -14.40 -0.10 -7.76
CA LYS A 135 -14.59 1.23 -8.36
C LYS A 135 -16.05 1.63 -8.60
N GLN A 136 -17.02 0.83 -8.16
CA GLN A 136 -18.44 1.17 -8.26
C GLN A 136 -18.78 2.30 -7.27
N GLY A 137 -18.77 3.54 -7.75
CA GLY A 137 -19.18 4.72 -6.97
C GLY A 137 -18.07 5.69 -6.55
N ASN A 138 -16.87 5.62 -7.16
CA ASN A 138 -15.78 6.61 -7.04
C ASN A 138 -15.20 6.90 -5.64
N ASN A 139 -15.42 6.04 -4.64
CA ASN A 139 -15.04 6.33 -3.24
C ASN A 139 -13.75 5.61 -2.75
N CYS A 140 -12.78 5.38 -3.64
CA CYS A 140 -11.56 4.64 -3.31
C CYS A 140 -10.37 5.51 -2.90
N ILE A 141 -10.46 6.83 -3.07
CA ILE A 141 -9.41 7.76 -2.65
C ILE A 141 -9.69 8.16 -1.19
N PRO A 142 -8.74 7.93 -0.25
CA PRO A 142 -8.87 8.34 1.15
C PRO A 142 -8.96 9.85 1.36
#